data_AF-A0A2D8RK26-F1
#
_entry.id   AF-A0A2D8RK26-F1
#
_cell.length_a   1.000
_cell.length_b   1.000
_cell.length_c   1.000
_cell.angle_alpha   90.00
_cell.angle_beta   90.00
_cell.angle_gamma   90.00
#
_symmetry.space_group_name_H-M   'P 1'
#
loop_
_entity.id
_entity.type
_entity.pdbx_description
1 polymer ?
#
loop_
_entity_poly.entity_id
_entity_poly.type
_entity_poly.pdbx_seq_one_letter_code
_entity_poly.pdbx_strand_id
1 'polypeptide(L)'
;MKATSSSWSKAFRKVLGLKNGNKSIPEGFQEEGFAVIGVNYRLHPKVKAPAYIEDAAAAVAWAFDNIGKYGGSAEKIFVSGSSAGGYLTSMVGLDKRWLERHSIDANRIAGLMPLAGHTITHFTVRAERGIGGTQPIIDDLAPLYHVRADAPPTLLITGDRELEMLGRYEENAYMMRMMLVSGHQQVQLFELDGYGHAPKEPAYPLILKEARRILNAMGN
;
A
#
# COMPACT_ATOMS: atom_id res chain seq x y z
N MET A 1 37.21 -23.17 -4.46
CA MET A 1 36.29 -23.73 -3.44
C MET A 1 35.03 -22.90 -3.44
N LYS A 2 33.88 -23.54 -3.69
CA LYS A 2 32.54 -22.94 -3.67
C LYS A 2 32.11 -22.77 -2.20
N ALA A 3 31.80 -21.55 -1.79
CA ALA A 3 31.07 -21.30 -0.54
C ALA A 3 29.58 -21.23 -0.88
N THR A 4 28.85 -22.18 -0.33
CA THR A 4 27.45 -22.51 -0.55
C THR A 4 26.53 -21.53 0.18
N SER A 5 25.38 -21.30 -0.45
CA SER A 5 24.18 -20.62 0.06
C SER A 5 23.87 -20.94 1.53
N SER A 6 24.16 -20.02 2.45
CA SER A 6 23.54 -19.96 3.79
C SER A 6 23.96 -18.67 4.51
N SER A 7 23.24 -17.56 4.32
CA SER A 7 23.26 -16.42 5.25
C SER A 7 22.27 -15.31 4.87
N TRP A 8 20.97 -15.61 4.77
CA TRP A 8 19.96 -14.56 4.74
C TRP A 8 18.77 -14.95 5.62
N SER A 9 18.90 -14.68 6.92
CA SER A 9 17.80 -14.77 7.88
C SER A 9 17.87 -13.64 8.91
N LYS A 10 17.57 -12.41 8.46
CA LYS A 10 17.14 -11.33 9.38
C LYS A 10 15.90 -10.64 8.80
N ALA A 11 14.78 -11.35 8.90
CA ALA A 11 13.47 -10.89 8.47
C ALA A 11 12.75 -10.16 9.64
N PHE A 12 12.28 -8.93 9.41
CA PHE A 12 11.45 -8.16 10.36
C PHE A 12 9.98 -8.09 9.86
N ARG A 13 8.99 -7.97 10.78
CA ARG A 13 7.66 -8.65 10.71
C ARG A 13 6.37 -7.76 10.53
N LYS A 14 5.51 -8.00 9.48
CA LYS A 14 4.03 -7.70 9.12
C LYS A 14 3.36 -6.36 8.74
N VAL A 15 2.27 -6.54 7.98
CA VAL A 15 1.20 -5.64 7.45
C VAL A 15 -0.11 -5.55 8.30
N LEU A 16 -0.70 -4.34 8.46
CA LEU A 16 -1.81 -3.98 9.40
C LEU A 16 -3.09 -3.32 8.82
N GLY A 17 -4.19 -3.34 9.60
CA GLY A 17 -5.48 -2.62 9.40
C GLY A 17 -5.88 -1.62 10.52
N LEU A 18 -6.79 -0.68 10.25
CA LEU A 18 -7.09 0.58 11.01
C LEU A 18 -7.86 0.41 12.32
N LYS A 19 -8.48 -0.74 12.55
CA LYS A 19 -9.18 -1.04 13.82
C LYS A 19 -8.68 -2.32 14.50
N ASN A 20 -7.98 -3.20 13.78
CA ASN A 20 -7.40 -4.46 14.28
C ASN A 20 -6.25 -4.93 13.36
N GLY A 21 -5.09 -5.28 13.92
CA GLY A 21 -3.98 -5.89 13.18
C GLY A 21 -2.81 -6.30 14.09
N ASN A 22 -2.20 -7.48 13.82
CA ASN A 22 -1.05 -8.06 14.54
C ASN A 22 0.13 -8.32 13.58
N LYS A 23 1.35 -8.60 14.10
CA LYS A 23 2.60 -8.84 13.33
C LYS A 23 2.94 -10.35 12.96
N SER A 24 3.36 -10.67 11.71
CA SER A 24 3.82 -11.88 10.97
C SER A 24 4.33 -11.48 9.56
N ILE A 25 5.29 -12.18 9.00
CA ILE A 25 5.74 -11.99 7.63
C ILE A 25 4.83 -12.85 6.74
N PRO A 26 4.31 -12.35 5.60
CA PRO A 26 3.71 -13.20 4.59
C PRO A 26 4.67 -14.35 4.23
N GLU A 27 4.26 -15.61 4.38
CA GLU A 27 5.12 -16.75 4.04
C GLU A 27 5.60 -16.66 2.58
N GLY A 28 4.73 -16.20 1.67
CA GLY A 28 5.07 -16.01 0.26
C GLY A 28 6.17 -15.00 -0.05
N PHE A 29 6.64 -14.19 0.91
CA PHE A 29 7.77 -13.26 0.72
C PHE A 29 9.09 -13.76 1.32
N GLN A 30 9.06 -14.88 2.05
CA GLN A 30 10.28 -15.50 2.57
C GLN A 30 11.08 -16.07 1.39
N GLU A 31 12.41 -15.92 1.43
CA GLU A 31 13.34 -16.46 0.41
C GLU A 31 13.27 -15.80 -0.99
N GLU A 32 12.39 -14.82 -1.21
CA GLU A 32 12.21 -14.16 -2.51
C GLU A 32 13.18 -12.99 -2.79
N GLY A 33 14.17 -12.77 -1.93
CA GLY A 33 15.18 -11.70 -2.07
C GLY A 33 14.70 -10.30 -1.67
N PHE A 34 13.56 -10.18 -0.97
CA PHE A 34 13.02 -8.92 -0.47
C PHE A 34 13.24 -8.76 1.04
N ALA A 35 13.62 -7.55 1.46
CA ALA A 35 13.51 -7.14 2.86
C ALA A 35 12.06 -6.71 3.14
N VAL A 36 11.42 -7.34 4.12
CA VAL A 36 10.07 -6.97 4.56
C VAL A 36 10.17 -6.13 5.83
N ILE A 37 9.51 -4.97 5.82
CA ILE A 37 9.39 -4.09 6.99
C ILE A 37 7.92 -4.10 7.42
N GLY A 38 7.65 -4.54 8.63
CA GLY A 38 6.32 -4.45 9.21
C GLY A 38 6.16 -3.27 10.14
N VAL A 39 5.08 -2.51 9.95
CA VAL A 39 4.93 -1.17 10.53
C VAL A 39 3.59 -1.04 11.25
N ASN A 40 3.62 -0.54 12.48
CA ASN A 40 2.43 -0.22 13.26
C ASN A 40 2.09 1.26 13.15
N TYR A 41 0.82 1.58 13.27
CA TYR A 41 0.31 2.94 13.41
C TYR A 41 -0.75 2.97 14.52
N ARG A 42 -1.01 4.16 15.08
CA ARG A 42 -2.00 4.36 16.13
C ARG A 42 -3.40 4.07 15.58
N LEU A 43 -4.25 3.44 16.39
CA LEU A 43 -5.56 2.95 15.96
C LEU A 43 -6.70 3.78 16.55
N HIS A 44 -7.77 3.91 15.77
CA HIS A 44 -9.06 4.38 16.26
C HIS A 44 -9.62 3.40 17.32
N PRO A 45 -10.26 3.86 18.42
CA PRO A 45 -10.65 5.25 18.72
C PRO A 45 -9.61 6.07 19.50
N LYS A 46 -8.41 5.54 19.78
CA LYS A 46 -7.38 6.24 20.56
C LYS A 46 -6.83 7.48 19.85
N VAL A 47 -6.84 7.46 18.52
CA VAL A 47 -6.54 8.61 17.66
C VAL A 47 -7.60 8.71 16.55
N LYS A 48 -7.66 9.87 15.90
CA LYS A 48 -8.51 10.13 14.72
C LYS A 48 -7.65 10.53 13.51
N ALA A 49 -8.26 10.66 12.34
CA ALA A 49 -7.58 11.24 11.18
C ALA A 49 -7.02 12.65 11.52
N PRO A 50 -5.84 13.03 11.01
CA PRO A 50 -4.97 12.27 10.11
C PRO A 50 -3.89 11.41 10.80
N ALA A 51 -3.94 11.22 12.13
CA ALA A 51 -2.83 10.66 12.90
C ALA A 51 -2.30 9.30 12.40
N TYR A 52 -3.18 8.40 11.95
CA TYR A 52 -2.76 7.11 11.37
C TYR A 52 -2.16 7.21 9.97
N ILE A 53 -2.46 8.28 9.23
CA ILE A 53 -1.82 8.59 7.94
C ILE A 53 -0.41 9.12 8.20
N GLU A 54 -0.27 10.02 9.19
CA GLU A 54 1.02 10.55 9.64
C GLU A 54 1.94 9.42 10.12
N ASP A 55 1.42 8.47 10.90
CA ASP A 55 2.20 7.31 11.36
C ASP A 55 2.65 6.41 10.19
N ALA A 56 1.80 6.21 9.18
CA ALA A 56 2.16 5.45 7.99
C ALA A 56 3.26 6.15 7.17
N ALA A 57 3.17 7.48 7.03
CA ALA A 57 4.17 8.28 6.34
C ALA A 57 5.51 8.27 7.08
N ALA A 58 5.49 8.43 8.41
CA ALA A 58 6.68 8.34 9.25
C ALA A 58 7.35 6.95 9.15
N ALA A 59 6.56 5.89 9.03
CA ALA A 59 7.09 4.54 8.85
C ALA A 59 7.78 4.34 7.48
N VAL A 60 7.21 4.90 6.41
CA VAL A 60 7.84 4.90 5.08
C VAL A 60 9.11 5.75 5.10
N ALA A 61 9.09 6.93 5.72
CA ALA A 61 10.25 7.79 5.87
C ALA A 61 11.38 7.07 6.63
N TRP A 62 11.05 6.38 7.73
CA TRP A 62 12.02 5.57 8.46
C TRP A 62 12.69 4.51 7.56
N ALA A 63 11.94 3.89 6.65
CA ALA A 63 12.50 2.93 5.71
C ALA A 63 13.52 3.60 4.77
N PHE A 64 13.19 4.75 4.18
CA PHE A 64 14.14 5.52 3.34
C PHE A 64 15.44 5.83 4.10
N ASP A 65 15.34 6.24 5.37
CA ASP A 65 16.50 6.67 6.17
C ASP A 65 17.35 5.51 6.71
N ASN A 66 16.78 4.31 6.85
CA ASN A 66 17.42 3.22 7.59
C ASN A 66 17.67 1.96 6.78
N ILE A 67 17.01 1.77 5.63
CA ILE A 67 17.04 0.48 4.91
C ILE A 67 18.46 0.05 4.49
N GLY A 68 19.35 1.02 4.21
CA GLY A 68 20.75 0.75 3.90
C GLY A 68 21.50 0.02 5.02
N LYS A 69 21.14 0.28 6.29
CA LYS A 69 21.73 -0.39 7.47
C LYS A 69 21.35 -1.88 7.54
N TYR A 70 20.31 -2.27 6.82
CA TYR A 70 19.79 -3.64 6.76
C TYR A 70 20.07 -4.31 5.41
N GLY A 71 20.93 -3.71 4.57
CA GLY A 71 21.33 -4.25 3.27
C GLY A 71 20.30 -4.06 2.15
N GLY A 72 19.23 -3.31 2.38
CA GLY A 72 18.30 -2.93 1.31
C GLY A 72 18.67 -1.58 0.68
N SER A 73 17.91 -1.16 -0.33
CA SER A 73 18.15 0.08 -1.07
C SER A 73 16.98 1.04 -0.93
N ALA A 74 17.29 2.32 -0.64
CA ALA A 74 16.31 3.39 -0.58
C ALA A 74 15.68 3.70 -1.96
N GLU A 75 16.32 3.26 -3.05
CA GLU A 75 15.78 3.39 -4.42
C GLU A 75 14.78 2.27 -4.78
N LYS A 76 14.66 1.25 -3.93
CA LYS A 76 13.87 0.04 -4.20
C LYS A 76 12.81 -0.21 -3.12
N ILE A 77 12.18 0.86 -2.65
CA ILE A 77 11.14 0.79 -1.61
C ILE A 77 9.77 0.63 -2.27
N PHE A 78 9.10 -0.47 -1.93
CA PHE A 78 7.71 -0.74 -2.29
C PHE A 78 6.83 -0.61 -1.06
N VAL A 79 5.62 -0.06 -1.23
CA VAL A 79 4.65 0.08 -0.14
C VAL A 79 3.41 -0.72 -0.46
N SER A 80 3.01 -1.59 0.48
CA SER A 80 1.82 -2.42 0.35
C SER A 80 1.09 -2.51 1.69
N GLY A 81 -0.22 -2.70 1.62
CA GLY A 81 -1.10 -2.74 2.77
C GLY A 81 -2.44 -3.36 2.40
N SER A 82 -3.10 -3.95 3.39
CA SER A 82 -4.36 -4.67 3.21
C SER A 82 -5.50 -3.94 3.89
N SER A 83 -6.65 -3.85 3.22
CA SER A 83 -7.84 -3.15 3.69
C SER A 83 -7.50 -1.68 4.01
N ALA A 84 -7.72 -1.28 5.24
CA ALA A 84 -7.21 -0.07 5.85
C ALA A 84 -5.72 0.25 5.58
N GLY A 85 -4.84 -0.75 5.58
CA GLY A 85 -3.44 -0.57 5.18
C GLY A 85 -3.30 -0.21 3.70
N GLY A 86 -4.16 -0.74 2.83
CA GLY A 86 -4.19 -0.38 1.41
C GLY A 86 -4.62 1.07 1.20
N TYR A 87 -5.58 1.56 1.99
CA TYR A 87 -5.92 2.99 2.02
C TYR A 87 -4.70 3.84 2.43
N LEU A 88 -3.96 3.45 3.48
CA LEU A 88 -2.76 4.17 3.91
C LEU A 88 -1.63 4.13 2.87
N THR A 89 -1.43 2.98 2.21
CA THR A 89 -0.50 2.84 1.07
C THR A 89 -0.81 3.88 -0.01
N SER A 90 -2.07 3.96 -0.43
CA SER A 90 -2.47 4.92 -1.47
C SER A 90 -2.35 6.36 -0.99
N MET A 91 -2.75 6.68 0.25
CA MET A 91 -2.61 8.05 0.78
C MET A 91 -1.15 8.51 0.82
N VAL A 92 -0.24 7.69 1.37
CA VAL A 92 1.19 8.05 1.50
C VAL A 92 1.85 8.21 0.13
N GLY A 93 1.44 7.42 -0.87
CA GLY A 93 2.01 7.48 -2.22
C GLY A 93 1.44 8.60 -3.10
N LEU A 94 0.12 8.79 -3.07
CA LEU A 94 -0.59 9.70 -3.99
C LEU A 94 -0.66 11.14 -3.47
N ASP A 95 -0.67 11.35 -2.15
CA ASP A 95 -0.60 12.69 -1.57
C ASP A 95 0.83 12.99 -1.08
N LYS A 96 1.53 13.81 -1.86
CA LYS A 96 2.94 14.17 -1.64
C LYS A 96 3.18 14.79 -0.26
N ARG A 97 2.18 15.48 0.30
CA ARG A 97 2.30 16.23 1.56
C ARG A 97 2.71 15.35 2.74
N TRP A 98 2.39 14.06 2.71
CA TRP A 98 2.70 13.16 3.83
C TRP A 98 4.20 12.86 3.94
N LEU A 99 4.89 12.68 2.81
CA LEU A 99 6.34 12.42 2.80
C LEU A 99 7.18 13.70 2.71
N GLU A 100 6.63 14.78 2.14
CA GLU A 100 7.28 16.10 2.13
C GLU A 100 7.60 16.61 3.55
N ARG A 101 6.73 16.31 4.54
CA ARG A 101 6.98 16.60 5.97
C ARG A 101 8.25 15.93 6.51
N HIS A 102 8.71 14.87 5.85
CA HIS A 102 9.94 14.15 6.15
C HIS A 102 11.06 14.46 5.15
N SER A 103 10.91 15.50 4.32
CA SER A 103 11.85 15.87 3.25
C SER A 103 12.08 14.74 2.22
N ILE A 104 11.06 13.93 1.97
CA ILE A 104 11.10 12.82 1.00
C ILE A 104 10.07 13.09 -0.09
N ASP A 105 10.50 13.03 -1.36
CA ASP A 105 9.59 13.01 -2.49
C ASP A 105 8.88 11.65 -2.57
N ALA A 106 7.55 11.65 -2.52
CA ALA A 106 6.73 10.45 -2.65
C ALA A 106 6.97 9.69 -3.97
N ASN A 107 7.46 10.37 -5.02
CA ASN A 107 7.82 9.73 -6.28
C ASN A 107 9.06 8.82 -6.16
N ARG A 108 9.81 8.88 -5.06
CA ARG A 108 10.92 7.93 -4.79
C ARG A 108 10.44 6.53 -4.37
N ILE A 109 9.15 6.37 -4.07
CA ILE A 109 8.59 5.02 -3.89
C ILE A 109 8.65 4.29 -5.23
N ALA A 110 9.26 3.11 -5.26
CA ALA A 110 9.41 2.31 -6.47
C ALA A 110 8.07 1.72 -6.96
N GLY A 111 7.16 1.42 -6.04
CA GLY A 111 5.80 1.00 -6.39
C GLY A 111 4.83 0.94 -5.21
N LEU A 112 3.55 1.14 -5.52
CA LEU A 112 2.42 1.09 -4.60
C LEU A 112 1.58 -0.16 -4.90
N MET A 113 1.34 -1.00 -3.90
CA MET A 113 0.60 -2.25 -4.06
C MET A 113 -0.52 -2.37 -3.02
N PRO A 114 -1.52 -1.48 -3.01
CA PRO A 114 -2.65 -1.56 -2.08
C PRO A 114 -3.56 -2.77 -2.38
N LEU A 115 -3.91 -3.50 -1.33
CA LEU A 115 -4.85 -4.62 -1.37
C LEU A 115 -6.15 -4.24 -0.68
N ALA A 116 -7.27 -4.23 -1.40
CA ALA A 116 -8.61 -3.92 -0.93
C ALA A 116 -8.71 -2.59 -0.14
N GLY A 117 -7.90 -1.60 -0.50
CA GLY A 117 -7.93 -0.25 0.08
C GLY A 117 -9.13 0.55 -0.41
N HIS A 118 -9.73 1.37 0.46
CA HIS A 118 -10.69 2.37 -0.04
C HIS A 118 -9.93 3.38 -0.88
N THR A 119 -10.54 3.82 -1.97
CA THR A 119 -10.02 4.94 -2.76
C THR A 119 -10.82 6.21 -2.53
N ILE A 120 -12.01 6.09 -1.93
CA ILE A 120 -12.74 7.20 -1.31
C ILE A 120 -12.29 7.42 0.15
N THR A 121 -12.86 8.42 0.82
CA THR A 121 -12.59 8.68 2.24
C THR A 121 -12.90 7.45 3.07
N HIS A 122 -11.91 6.96 3.84
CA HIS A 122 -12.03 5.69 4.56
C HIS A 122 -13.26 5.64 5.48
N PHE A 123 -13.95 4.50 5.60
CA PHE A 123 -15.16 4.37 6.45
C PHE A 123 -14.92 4.80 7.90
N THR A 124 -13.70 4.65 8.43
CA THR A 124 -13.34 5.09 9.79
C THR A 124 -13.34 6.60 9.89
N VAL A 125 -12.76 7.29 8.90
CA VAL A 125 -12.76 8.76 8.81
C VAL A 125 -14.20 9.27 8.68
N ARG A 126 -15.02 8.61 7.85
CA ARG A 126 -16.45 8.92 7.71
C ARG A 126 -17.19 8.74 9.05
N ALA A 127 -16.98 7.62 9.74
CA ALA A 127 -17.57 7.36 11.04
C ALA A 127 -17.13 8.37 12.11
N GLU A 128 -15.86 8.82 12.09
CA GLU A 128 -15.35 9.88 12.97
C GLU A 128 -16.09 11.22 12.79
N ARG A 129 -16.69 11.42 11.63
CA ARG A 129 -17.50 12.60 11.25
C ARG A 129 -19.02 12.35 11.35
N GLY A 130 -19.44 11.19 11.87
CA GLY A 130 -20.85 10.82 11.96
C GLY A 130 -21.49 10.42 10.62
N ILE A 131 -20.69 10.11 9.60
CA ILE A 131 -21.15 9.73 8.27
C ILE A 131 -21.19 8.20 8.16
N GLY A 132 -22.32 7.66 7.67
CA GLY A 132 -22.53 6.22 7.48
C GLY A 132 -21.62 5.62 6.40
N GLY A 133 -21.31 4.32 6.52
CA GLY A 133 -20.39 3.62 5.61
C GLY A 133 -20.88 3.50 4.16
N THR A 134 -22.19 3.65 3.91
CA THR A 134 -22.79 3.64 2.57
C THR A 134 -22.80 5.00 1.89
N GLN A 135 -22.53 6.10 2.62
CA GLN A 135 -22.44 7.43 2.04
C GLN A 135 -21.01 7.70 1.59
N PRO A 136 -20.75 7.86 0.28
CA PRO A 136 -19.41 8.13 -0.23
C PRO A 136 -19.02 9.59 0.03
N ILE A 137 -17.74 9.82 0.31
CA ILE A 137 -17.12 11.15 0.41
C ILE A 137 -15.79 11.09 -0.32
N ILE A 138 -15.54 12.04 -1.20
CA ILE A 138 -14.24 12.23 -1.87
C ILE A 138 -13.76 13.63 -1.48
N ASP A 139 -12.84 13.69 -0.53
CA ASP A 139 -12.17 14.91 -0.08
C ASP A 139 -10.66 14.67 0.03
N ASP A 140 -9.93 15.57 0.68
CA ASP A 140 -8.48 15.48 0.80
C ASP A 140 -7.98 14.28 1.63
N LEU A 141 -8.88 13.51 2.26
CA LEU A 141 -8.60 12.21 2.89
C LEU A 141 -9.08 11.02 2.04
N ALA A 142 -9.29 11.21 0.74
CA ALA A 142 -9.55 10.16 -0.22
C ALA A 142 -8.38 10.00 -1.20
N PRO A 143 -7.80 8.81 -1.40
CA PRO A 143 -6.75 8.59 -2.40
C PRO A 143 -7.12 9.08 -3.81
N LEU A 144 -8.38 8.90 -4.19
CA LEU A 144 -8.94 9.33 -5.47
C LEU A 144 -8.85 10.86 -5.70
N TYR A 145 -8.85 11.66 -4.63
CA TYR A 145 -8.69 13.12 -4.70
C TYR A 145 -7.27 13.52 -5.14
N HIS A 146 -6.28 12.62 -4.98
CA HIS A 146 -4.86 12.89 -5.21
C HIS A 146 -4.29 12.16 -6.43
N VAL A 147 -5.15 11.75 -7.36
CA VAL A 147 -4.72 11.16 -8.63
C VAL A 147 -3.80 12.11 -9.38
N ARG A 148 -2.64 11.60 -9.83
CA ARG A 148 -1.64 12.39 -10.55
C ARG A 148 -0.85 11.53 -11.55
N ALA A 149 -0.42 12.14 -12.65
CA ALA A 149 0.32 11.48 -13.73
C ALA A 149 1.67 10.89 -13.27
N ASP A 150 2.36 11.62 -12.39
CA ASP A 150 3.71 11.33 -11.92
C ASP A 150 3.74 10.45 -10.66
N ALA A 151 2.61 9.85 -10.27
CA ALA A 151 2.57 8.89 -9.16
C ALA A 151 3.49 7.68 -9.44
N PRO A 152 3.97 7.00 -8.38
CA PRO A 152 4.65 5.71 -8.53
C PRO A 152 3.83 4.67 -9.30
N PRO A 153 4.48 3.69 -9.97
CA PRO A 153 3.80 2.51 -10.50
C PRO A 153 2.86 1.90 -9.44
N THR A 154 1.62 1.60 -9.83
CA THR A 154 0.56 1.22 -8.87
C THR A 154 -0.15 -0.07 -9.29
N LEU A 155 -0.16 -1.07 -8.41
CA LEU A 155 -0.91 -2.30 -8.54
C LEU A 155 -2.06 -2.32 -7.54
N LEU A 156 -3.27 -2.12 -8.02
CA LEU A 156 -4.50 -2.27 -7.24
C LEU A 156 -4.92 -3.74 -7.26
N ILE A 157 -5.28 -4.28 -6.10
CA ILE A 157 -5.80 -5.64 -5.98
C ILE A 157 -7.05 -5.59 -5.10
N THR A 158 -8.14 -6.22 -5.51
CA THR A 158 -9.37 -6.36 -4.71
C THR A 158 -9.85 -7.80 -4.71
N GLY A 159 -10.76 -8.15 -3.79
CA GLY A 159 -11.59 -9.33 -3.95
C GLY A 159 -12.60 -9.16 -5.08
N ASP A 160 -13.38 -10.21 -5.28
CA ASP A 160 -14.55 -10.31 -6.15
C ASP A 160 -15.59 -9.23 -5.79
N ARG A 161 -16.04 -8.47 -6.79
CA ARG A 161 -16.96 -7.33 -6.57
C ARG A 161 -18.26 -7.68 -5.84
N GLU A 162 -18.75 -8.93 -5.96
CA GLU A 162 -19.98 -9.38 -5.33
C GLU A 162 -19.75 -9.90 -3.89
N LEU A 163 -18.51 -10.26 -3.54
CA LEU A 163 -18.12 -10.76 -2.21
C LEU A 163 -17.40 -9.72 -1.35
N GLU A 164 -16.91 -8.68 -2.00
CA GLU A 164 -16.11 -7.62 -1.42
C GLU A 164 -16.98 -6.58 -0.69
N MET A 165 -16.40 -5.87 0.27
CA MET A 165 -17.18 -4.97 1.12
C MET A 165 -17.29 -3.56 0.56
N LEU A 166 -18.49 -2.98 0.67
CA LEU A 166 -18.77 -1.56 0.44
C LEU A 166 -18.34 -1.06 -0.96
N GLY A 167 -18.50 -1.88 -2.01
CA GLY A 167 -18.18 -1.48 -3.39
C GLY A 167 -16.68 -1.23 -3.62
N ARG A 168 -15.81 -1.99 -2.93
CA ARG A 168 -14.35 -1.78 -2.99
C ARG A 168 -13.81 -1.92 -4.40
N TYR A 169 -14.35 -2.87 -5.18
CA TYR A 169 -13.91 -3.09 -6.55
C TYR A 169 -14.20 -1.85 -7.39
N GLU A 170 -15.44 -1.33 -7.34
CA GLU A 170 -15.89 -0.17 -8.09
C GLU A 170 -15.06 1.08 -7.75
N GLU A 171 -14.78 1.29 -6.47
CA GLU A 171 -13.90 2.35 -5.99
C GLU A 171 -12.49 2.27 -6.60
N ASN A 172 -11.89 1.07 -6.63
CA ASN A 172 -10.55 0.86 -7.17
C ASN A 172 -10.53 0.94 -8.71
N ALA A 173 -11.57 0.42 -9.38
CA ALA A 173 -11.75 0.53 -10.82
C ALA A 173 -11.91 1.99 -11.25
N TYR A 174 -12.66 2.79 -10.49
CA TYR A 174 -12.79 4.22 -10.76
C TYR A 174 -11.47 4.97 -10.54
N MET A 175 -10.72 4.65 -9.47
CA MET A 175 -9.39 5.25 -9.26
C MET A 175 -8.41 4.92 -10.39
N MET A 176 -8.32 3.64 -10.79
CA MET A 176 -7.51 3.24 -11.95
C MET A 176 -7.90 4.04 -13.20
N ARG A 177 -9.20 4.19 -13.46
CA ARG A 177 -9.68 4.93 -14.62
C ARG A 177 -9.25 6.40 -14.55
N MET A 178 -9.37 7.04 -13.38
CA MET A 178 -8.93 8.43 -13.21
C MET A 178 -7.42 8.57 -13.32
N MET A 179 -6.63 7.63 -12.81
CA MET A 179 -5.18 7.61 -13.00
C MET A 179 -4.80 7.59 -14.49
N LEU A 180 -5.39 6.67 -15.26
CA LEU A 180 -5.16 6.60 -16.71
C LEU A 180 -5.56 7.90 -17.43
N VAL A 181 -6.74 8.46 -17.12
CA VAL A 181 -7.23 9.69 -17.75
C VAL A 181 -6.37 10.91 -17.37
N SER A 182 -5.79 10.92 -16.16
CA SER A 182 -4.86 11.96 -15.71
C SER A 182 -3.47 11.86 -16.36
N GLY A 183 -3.20 10.80 -17.12
CA GLY A 183 -1.91 10.57 -17.79
C GLY A 183 -0.97 9.59 -17.09
N HIS A 184 -1.37 8.98 -15.97
CA HIS A 184 -0.57 7.95 -15.32
C HIS A 184 -0.72 6.61 -16.03
N GLN A 185 0.36 6.13 -16.66
CA GLN A 185 0.32 4.92 -17.51
C GLN A 185 0.74 3.63 -16.80
N GLN A 186 1.21 3.71 -15.55
CA GLN A 186 1.78 2.57 -14.83
C GLN A 186 0.86 2.06 -13.72
N VAL A 187 -0.45 1.98 -14.01
CA VAL A 187 -1.47 1.44 -13.09
C VAL A 187 -2.11 0.17 -13.62
N GLN A 188 -2.31 -0.81 -12.75
CA GLN A 188 -3.05 -2.04 -13.02
C GLN A 188 -4.06 -2.33 -11.92
N LEU A 189 -5.14 -3.03 -12.25
CA LEU A 189 -6.12 -3.55 -11.30
C LEU A 189 -6.32 -5.04 -11.53
N PHE A 190 -6.23 -5.83 -10.47
CA PHE A 190 -6.65 -7.22 -10.43
C PHE A 190 -7.85 -7.40 -9.51
N GLU A 191 -8.92 -7.96 -10.06
CA GLU A 191 -10.00 -8.56 -9.30
C GLU A 191 -9.69 -10.03 -9.05
N LEU A 192 -9.86 -10.47 -7.82
CA LEU A 192 -9.63 -11.85 -7.43
C LEU A 192 -10.98 -12.57 -7.29
N ASP A 193 -11.49 -13.04 -8.43
CA ASP A 193 -12.78 -13.74 -8.55
C ASP A 193 -12.89 -14.90 -7.54
N GLY A 194 -14.06 -15.02 -6.90
CA GLY A 194 -14.32 -16.02 -5.87
C GLY A 194 -13.66 -15.76 -4.51
N TYR A 195 -12.91 -14.66 -4.35
CA TYR A 195 -12.32 -14.26 -3.07
C TYR A 195 -13.00 -13.03 -2.47
N GLY A 196 -13.32 -13.09 -1.17
CA GLY A 196 -13.89 -11.97 -0.42
C GLY A 196 -12.85 -10.92 0.02
N HIS A 197 -13.17 -10.17 1.08
CA HIS A 197 -12.38 -9.01 1.49
C HIS A 197 -10.89 -9.30 1.75
N ALA A 198 -10.05 -8.56 1.03
CA ALA A 198 -8.59 -8.52 1.20
C ALA A 198 -7.90 -9.90 1.16
N PRO A 199 -7.98 -10.62 0.03
CA PRO A 199 -7.50 -12.00 -0.06
C PRO A 199 -5.98 -12.05 -0.26
N LYS A 200 -5.27 -12.15 0.87
CA LYS A 200 -3.81 -11.98 0.92
C LYS A 200 -3.03 -13.06 0.16
N GLU A 201 -3.34 -14.33 0.40
CA GLU A 201 -2.61 -15.46 -0.19
C GLU A 201 -2.59 -15.42 -1.74
N PRO A 202 -3.72 -15.25 -2.45
CA PRO A 202 -3.69 -15.10 -3.90
C PRO A 202 -3.08 -13.77 -4.39
N ALA A 203 -3.04 -12.74 -3.54
CA ALA A 203 -2.45 -11.44 -3.90
C ALA A 203 -0.92 -11.46 -3.88
N TYR A 204 -0.27 -12.21 -2.99
CA TYR A 204 1.20 -12.16 -2.83
C TYR A 204 1.99 -12.48 -4.10
N PRO A 205 1.67 -13.52 -4.90
CA PRO A 205 2.37 -13.78 -6.15
C PRO A 205 2.24 -12.63 -7.17
N LEU A 206 1.10 -11.94 -7.20
CA LEU A 206 0.88 -10.78 -8.07
C LEU A 206 1.74 -9.60 -7.65
N ILE A 207 1.81 -9.34 -6.34
CA ILE A 207 2.66 -8.28 -5.77
C ILE A 207 4.13 -8.54 -6.11
N LEU A 208 4.63 -9.77 -5.93
CA LEU A 208 6.01 -10.13 -6.25
C LEU A 208 6.31 -10.04 -7.74
N LYS A 209 5.40 -10.52 -8.58
CA LYS A 209 5.53 -10.43 -10.04
C LYS A 209 5.66 -8.97 -10.48
N GLU A 210 4.85 -8.09 -9.92
CA GLU A 210 4.88 -6.68 -10.25
C GLU A 210 6.14 -5.97 -9.71
N ALA A 211 6.54 -6.26 -8.47
CA ALA A 211 7.77 -5.71 -7.91
C ALA A 211 8.98 -6.09 -8.79
N ARG A 212 9.05 -7.34 -9.26
CA ARG A 212 10.09 -7.80 -10.19
C ARG A 212 10.01 -7.11 -11.54
N ARG A 213 8.81 -6.92 -12.09
CA ARG A 213 8.61 -6.17 -13.34
C ARG A 213 9.17 -4.76 -13.23
N ILE A 214 8.87 -4.05 -12.14
CA ILE A 214 9.36 -2.70 -11.86
C ILE A 214 10.88 -2.70 -11.70
N LEU A 215 11.43 -3.59 -10.87
CA LEU A 215 12.88 -3.69 -10.66
C LEU A 215 13.65 -3.96 -11.95
N ASN A 216 13.13 -4.81 -12.83
CA ASN A 216 13.74 -5.09 -14.13
C ASN A 216 13.71 -3.87 -15.05
N ALA A 217 12.66 -3.05 -14.99
CA ALA A 217 12.57 -1.81 -15.75
C ALA A 217 13.51 -0.70 -15.25
N MET A 218 13.89 -0.73 -13.97
CA MET A 218 14.87 0.20 -13.38
C MET A 218 16.34 -0.16 -13.67
N GLY A 219 16.60 -1.43 -14.00
CA GLY A 219 17.96 -1.95 -14.25
C GLY A 219 18.42 -1.87 -15.71
N ASN A 220 17.53 -1.43 -16.61
CA ASN A 220 17.83 -1.09 -18.00
C ASN A 220 18.01 0.42 -18.13
#